data_AF-A0A059D2U4-F1
#
_entry.id   AF-A0A059D2U4-F1
#
_cell.length_a   1.000
_cell.length_b   1.000
_cell.length_c   1.000
_cell.angle_alpha   90.00
_cell.angle_beta   90.00
_cell.angle_gamma   90.00
#
_symmetry.space_group_name_H-M   'P 1'
#
loop_
_entity.id
_entity.type
_entity.pdbx_description
1 polymer ?
#
loop_
_entity_poly.entity_id
_entity_poly.type
_entity_poly.pdbx_seq_one_letter_code
_entity_poly.pdbx_strand_id
1 'polypeptide(L)'
;VRNSAVRTLFQTLGSHGQKLSKSMWEDCLWNYVFPMLDQASHMAATSSKDEWRGKELGTRGGKAVHMLIHHSRNTAQKQWDETLVLVLNGISRILRSLFPFLRSLSNFWSGWESLLIIVKDSILNGSKEVALAAVSCLQTTIVSHSLKGNLPMPYLTSVLEVYEFVFQRSPSYGVNSTSKAKQEILHGLGELYVQAQSMFDSQMYTQLLAIIHLAIKQSMMGSENVETDIGNISPIQRTVLEILPLLRPTEQFSSLWLILLREILHYLPRPDESLRSEEEVKRTNAPDGNQETRDETPNGIASPSLSKAELDSHSSKTKTMCISSNVFPEKVIPLLVDISLQAPTVEKHIILPEIVESLGRYKPFS
;
A
#
# COMPACT_ATOMS: atom_id res chain seq x y z
N VAL A 1 4.64 32.24 -13.15
CA VAL A 1 6.05 32.62 -12.87
C VAL A 1 6.81 31.51 -12.13
N ARG A 2 6.40 31.11 -10.92
CA ARG A 2 7.06 30.05 -10.12
C ARG A 2 7.30 28.76 -10.91
N ASN A 3 6.25 28.12 -11.44
CA ASN A 3 6.37 26.84 -12.16
C ASN A 3 7.31 26.94 -13.38
N SER A 4 7.32 28.09 -14.06
CA SER A 4 8.24 28.35 -15.17
C SER A 4 9.68 28.40 -14.68
N ALA A 5 9.97 29.13 -13.60
CA ALA A 5 11.30 29.20 -13.01
C ALA A 5 11.82 27.83 -12.54
N VAL A 6 10.97 27.04 -11.87
CA VAL A 6 11.28 25.65 -11.47
C VAL A 6 11.65 24.81 -12.68
N ARG A 7 10.81 24.82 -13.73
CA ARG A 7 11.08 24.07 -14.96
C ARG A 7 12.39 24.50 -15.62
N THR A 8 12.62 25.80 -15.75
CA THR A 8 13.85 26.34 -16.35
C THR A 8 15.08 25.93 -15.55
N LEU A 9 15.04 26.00 -14.21
CA LEU A 9 16.15 25.57 -13.36
C LEU A 9 16.47 24.09 -13.58
N PHE A 10 15.50 23.20 -13.38
CA PHE A 10 15.74 21.75 -13.50
C PHE A 10 16.07 21.32 -14.94
N GLN A 11 15.55 22.01 -15.96
CA GLN A 11 15.96 21.77 -17.34
C GLN A 11 17.41 22.18 -17.57
N THR A 12 17.83 23.34 -17.07
CA THR A 12 19.21 23.82 -17.16
C THR A 12 20.17 22.88 -16.45
N LEU A 13 19.85 22.49 -15.21
CA LEU A 13 20.64 21.52 -14.43
C LEU A 13 20.68 20.15 -15.10
N GLY A 14 19.58 19.68 -15.67
CA GLY A 14 19.54 18.40 -16.39
C GLY A 14 20.38 18.40 -17.68
N SER A 15 20.37 19.51 -18.44
CA SER A 15 21.06 19.61 -19.74
C SER A 15 22.53 20.01 -19.63
N HIS A 16 22.89 20.81 -18.62
CA HIS A 16 24.24 21.38 -18.47
C HIS A 16 24.93 21.00 -17.17
N GLY A 17 24.29 20.17 -16.34
CA GLY A 17 24.80 19.76 -15.04
C GLY A 17 26.19 19.14 -15.04
N GLN A 18 26.56 18.41 -16.10
CA GLN A 18 27.89 17.82 -16.26
C GLN A 18 29.01 18.86 -16.37
N LYS A 19 28.69 20.12 -16.69
CA LYS A 19 29.65 21.22 -16.82
C LYS A 19 29.89 21.96 -15.50
N LEU A 20 29.05 21.72 -14.48
CA LEU A 20 29.17 22.39 -13.19
C LEU A 20 30.26 21.70 -12.35
N SER A 21 31.07 22.50 -11.66
CA SER A 21 32.07 21.97 -10.73
C SER A 21 31.41 21.34 -9.50
N LYS A 22 32.21 20.63 -8.70
CA LYS A 22 31.79 20.09 -7.40
C LYS A 22 31.20 21.17 -6.49
N SER A 23 31.92 22.29 -6.32
CA SER A 23 31.48 23.40 -5.46
C SER A 23 30.19 24.05 -5.96
N MET A 24 30.06 24.24 -7.29
CA MET A 24 28.83 24.78 -7.88
C MET A 24 27.63 23.86 -7.65
N TRP A 25 27.83 22.55 -7.67
CA TRP A 25 26.78 21.59 -7.36
C TRP A 25 26.40 21.57 -5.88
N GLU A 26 27.37 21.65 -4.98
CA GLU A 26 27.12 21.77 -3.54
C GLU A 26 26.31 23.05 -3.24
N ASP A 27 26.75 24.20 -3.79
CA ASP A 27 26.01 25.45 -3.68
C ASP A 27 24.60 25.35 -4.28
N CYS A 28 24.48 24.71 -5.45
CA CYS A 28 23.20 24.54 -6.13
C CYS A 28 22.21 23.71 -5.32
N LEU A 29 22.66 22.57 -4.78
CA LEU A 29 21.83 21.68 -3.99
C LEU A 29 21.36 22.34 -2.70
N TRP A 30 22.29 22.93 -1.94
CA TRP A 30 22.00 23.43 -0.60
C TRP A 30 21.32 24.79 -0.55
N ASN A 31 21.60 25.67 -1.52
CA ASN A 31 20.99 27.00 -1.52
C ASN A 31 19.73 27.09 -2.39
N TYR A 32 19.50 26.12 -3.28
CA TYR A 32 18.39 26.20 -4.24
C TYR A 32 17.54 24.93 -4.29
N VAL A 33 18.10 23.76 -4.62
CA VAL A 33 17.29 22.55 -4.88
C VAL A 33 16.56 22.05 -3.64
N PHE A 34 17.27 21.82 -2.53
CA PHE A 34 16.65 21.34 -1.30
C PHE A 34 15.78 22.40 -0.62
N PRO A 35 16.20 23.67 -0.47
CA PRO A 35 15.31 24.72 0.05
C PRO A 35 14.04 24.89 -0.77
N MET A 36 14.10 24.74 -2.10
CA MET A 36 12.92 24.78 -2.97
C MET A 36 11.99 23.60 -2.72
N LEU A 37 12.53 22.40 -2.50
CA LEU A 37 11.75 21.21 -2.13
C LEU A 37 11.04 21.43 -0.79
N ASP A 38 11.78 21.87 0.23
CA ASP A 38 11.27 22.13 1.58
C ASP A 38 10.16 23.18 1.54
N GLN A 39 10.39 24.30 0.85
CA GLN A 39 9.42 25.38 0.74
C GLN A 39 8.18 24.95 -0.04
N ALA A 40 8.34 24.23 -1.16
CA ALA A 40 7.20 23.76 -1.93
C ALA A 40 6.36 22.74 -1.13
N SER A 41 7.02 21.84 -0.39
CA SER A 41 6.36 20.87 0.49
C SER A 41 5.61 21.56 1.63
N HIS A 42 6.28 22.47 2.34
CA HIS A 42 5.66 23.22 3.44
C HIS A 42 4.45 24.03 2.98
N MET A 43 4.56 24.72 1.85
CA MET A 43 3.48 25.52 1.30
C MET A 43 2.33 24.65 0.78
N ALA A 44 2.61 23.47 0.20
CA ALA A 44 1.58 22.51 -0.21
C ALA A 44 0.80 21.97 1.00
N ALA A 45 1.47 21.74 2.14
CA ALA A 45 0.84 21.24 3.35
C ALA A 45 0.01 22.31 4.09
N THR A 46 0.44 23.57 4.08
CA THR A 46 -0.16 24.64 4.91
C THR A 46 -1.09 25.59 4.16
N SER A 47 -1.10 25.55 2.81
CA SER A 47 -1.93 26.45 2.02
C SER A 47 -3.42 26.14 2.13
N SER A 48 -4.23 27.20 2.02
CA SER A 48 -5.69 27.09 2.09
C SER A 48 -6.25 26.15 1.01
N LYS A 49 -7.18 25.32 1.46
CA LYS A 49 -8.04 24.44 0.66
C LYS A 49 -9.30 25.16 0.18
N ASP A 50 -9.52 26.39 0.60
CA ASP A 50 -10.68 27.17 0.23
C ASP A 50 -10.66 27.42 -1.28
N GLU A 51 -11.78 27.11 -1.92
CA GLU A 51 -11.98 27.50 -3.30
C GLU A 51 -12.07 29.03 -3.35
N TRP A 52 -11.23 29.65 -4.18
CA TRP A 52 -11.34 31.07 -4.46
C TRP A 52 -12.75 31.38 -4.97
N ARG A 53 -13.57 32.04 -4.14
CA ARG A 53 -14.85 32.59 -4.59
C ARG A 53 -14.52 33.74 -5.54
N GLY A 54 -14.92 33.59 -6.81
CA GLY A 54 -14.65 34.59 -7.84
C GLY A 54 -15.09 35.99 -7.40
N LYS A 55 -14.40 37.01 -7.92
CA LYS A 55 -14.79 38.42 -7.72
C LYS A 55 -16.26 38.59 -8.11
N GLU A 56 -17.04 39.22 -7.23
CA GLU A 56 -18.40 39.63 -7.51
C GLU A 56 -18.35 40.62 -8.69
N LEU A 57 -18.94 40.23 -9.82
CA LEU A 57 -18.88 41.00 -11.07
C LEU A 57 -19.91 42.12 -11.11
N GLY A 58 -20.93 42.06 -10.25
CA GLY A 58 -22.01 43.04 -10.12
C GLY A 58 -23.29 42.38 -9.64
N THR A 59 -24.41 43.10 -9.71
CA THR A 59 -25.74 42.59 -9.33
C THR A 59 -26.69 42.59 -10.53
N ARG A 60 -27.36 41.46 -10.79
CA ARG A 60 -28.44 41.34 -11.79
C ARG A 60 -29.73 40.95 -11.08
N GLY A 61 -30.74 41.82 -11.11
CA GLY A 61 -32.03 41.59 -10.45
C GLY A 61 -31.95 41.51 -8.91
N GLY A 62 -31.05 42.29 -8.29
CA GLY A 62 -30.86 42.31 -6.83
C GLY A 62 -30.04 41.14 -6.27
N LYS A 63 -29.59 40.20 -7.12
CA LYS A 63 -28.70 39.10 -6.73
C LYS A 63 -27.29 39.34 -7.27
N ALA A 64 -26.30 39.07 -6.40
CA ALA A 64 -24.90 39.06 -6.75
C ALA A 64 -24.60 38.08 -7.87
N VAL A 65 -23.95 38.55 -8.93
CA VAL A 65 -23.43 37.75 -10.03
C VAL A 65 -21.94 37.57 -9.77
N HIS A 66 -21.55 36.35 -9.41
CA HIS A 66 -20.15 35.98 -9.28
C HIS A 66 -19.63 35.44 -10.61
N MET A 67 -18.33 35.66 -10.86
CA MET A 67 -17.64 35.01 -11.96
C MET A 67 -17.72 33.49 -11.78
N LEU A 68 -18.38 32.78 -12.71
CA LEU A 68 -18.41 31.32 -12.77
C LEU A 68 -17.04 30.81 -13.24
N ILE A 69 -16.07 30.77 -12.34
CA ILE A 69 -14.83 30.03 -12.55
C ILE A 69 -15.12 28.58 -12.15
N HIS A 70 -14.67 27.57 -12.89
CA HIS A 70 -14.75 26.18 -12.43
C HIS A 70 -13.99 26.02 -11.10
N HIS A 71 -14.72 26.04 -9.98
CA HIS A 71 -14.19 26.18 -8.62
C HIS A 71 -13.30 25.01 -8.18
N SER A 72 -13.39 23.85 -8.84
CA SER A 72 -12.63 22.65 -8.49
C SER A 72 -11.12 22.70 -8.83
N ARG A 73 -10.60 23.77 -9.45
CA ARG A 73 -9.22 23.79 -9.99
C ARG A 73 -8.26 24.82 -9.39
N ASN A 74 -8.70 25.68 -8.46
CA ASN A 74 -7.93 26.91 -8.16
C ASN A 74 -7.66 27.19 -6.68
N THR A 75 -7.57 26.17 -5.83
CA THR A 75 -7.12 26.36 -4.45
C THR A 75 -5.63 26.71 -4.41
N ALA A 76 -5.20 27.46 -3.41
CA ALA A 76 -3.79 27.76 -3.21
C ALA A 76 -2.99 26.45 -3.03
N GLN A 77 -3.56 25.48 -2.31
CA GLN A 77 -2.96 24.15 -2.14
C GLN A 77 -2.67 23.45 -3.48
N LYS A 78 -3.64 23.38 -4.40
CA LYS A 78 -3.46 22.70 -5.71
C LYS A 78 -2.33 23.32 -6.53
N GLN A 79 -2.19 24.64 -6.48
CA GLN A 79 -1.09 25.33 -7.16
C GLN A 79 0.28 24.96 -6.55
N TRP A 80 0.36 24.80 -5.23
CA TRP A 80 1.58 24.33 -4.57
C TRP A 80 1.84 22.85 -4.80
N ASP A 81 0.81 22.01 -4.84
CA ASP A 81 0.91 20.60 -5.24
C ASP A 81 1.52 20.47 -6.65
N GLU A 82 1.02 21.24 -7.63
CA GLU A 82 1.61 21.29 -8.98
C GLU A 82 3.09 21.68 -8.96
N THR A 83 3.49 22.55 -8.03
CA THR A 83 4.87 23.00 -7.91
C THR A 83 5.75 21.93 -7.29
N LEU A 84 5.29 21.32 -6.20
CA LEU A 84 5.97 20.23 -5.53
C LEU A 84 6.18 19.06 -6.50
N VAL A 85 5.18 18.72 -7.30
CA VAL A 85 5.30 17.73 -8.40
C VAL A 85 6.40 18.12 -9.39
N LEU A 86 6.49 19.38 -9.80
CA LEU A 86 7.57 19.84 -10.70
C LEU A 86 8.96 19.75 -10.06
N VAL A 87 9.07 20.06 -8.76
CA VAL A 87 10.33 19.96 -8.02
C VAL A 87 10.76 18.50 -7.89
N LEU A 88 9.86 17.61 -7.44
CA LEU A 88 10.13 16.17 -7.32
C LEU A 88 10.54 15.54 -8.66
N ASN A 89 9.83 15.87 -9.74
CA ASN A 89 10.20 15.41 -11.08
C ASN A 89 11.55 15.98 -11.55
N GLY A 90 11.86 17.23 -11.17
CA GLY A 90 13.16 17.85 -11.43
C GLY A 90 14.31 17.12 -10.73
N ILE A 91 14.14 16.83 -9.43
CA ILE A 91 15.09 16.07 -8.63
C ILE A 91 15.27 14.67 -9.19
N SER A 92 14.18 13.97 -9.50
CA SER A 92 14.20 12.65 -10.15
C SER A 92 15.07 12.63 -11.42
N ARG A 93 14.92 13.64 -12.28
CA ARG A 93 15.72 13.75 -13.51
C ARG A 93 17.20 13.95 -13.23
N ILE A 94 17.54 14.81 -12.27
CA ILE A 94 18.92 15.09 -11.87
C ILE A 94 19.56 13.83 -11.26
N LEU A 95 18.87 13.16 -10.34
CA LEU A 95 19.36 11.92 -9.74
C LEU A 95 19.55 10.85 -10.81
N ARG A 96 18.58 10.65 -11.71
CA ARG A 96 18.71 9.66 -12.80
C ARG A 96 19.97 9.87 -13.66
N SER A 97 20.33 11.11 -13.98
CA SER A 97 21.48 11.40 -14.85
C SER A 97 22.81 11.56 -14.10
N LEU A 98 22.80 12.05 -12.87
CA LEU A 98 24.00 12.53 -12.16
C LEU A 98 24.25 11.82 -10.83
N PHE A 99 23.44 10.85 -10.41
CA PHE A 99 23.59 10.22 -9.10
C PHE A 99 25.02 9.81 -8.73
N PRO A 100 25.83 9.14 -9.59
CA PRO A 100 27.19 8.74 -9.23
C PRO A 100 28.10 9.92 -8.87
N PHE A 101 27.91 11.06 -9.55
CA PHE A 101 28.61 12.29 -9.24
C PHE A 101 28.04 12.93 -7.97
N LEU A 102 26.72 13.06 -7.85
CA LEU A 102 26.07 13.72 -6.71
C LEU A 102 26.36 13.03 -5.38
N ARG A 103 26.41 11.69 -5.35
CA ARG A 103 26.79 10.93 -4.15
C ARG A 103 28.24 11.13 -3.71
N SER A 104 29.09 11.72 -4.55
CA SER A 104 30.48 12.05 -4.22
C SER A 104 30.64 13.45 -3.60
N LEU A 105 29.55 14.23 -3.58
CA LEU A 105 29.50 15.55 -2.95
C LEU A 105 29.50 15.41 -1.42
N SER A 106 30.05 16.41 -0.75
CA SER A 106 29.99 16.45 0.71
C SER A 106 28.54 16.57 1.18
N ASN A 107 28.22 15.86 2.27
CA ASN A 107 26.90 15.88 2.90
C ASN A 107 25.71 15.46 2.01
N PHE A 108 25.94 14.87 0.84
CA PHE A 108 24.85 14.46 -0.05
C PHE A 108 23.87 13.49 0.62
N TRP A 109 24.39 12.61 1.50
CA TRP A 109 23.56 11.70 2.30
C TRP A 109 22.52 12.46 3.15
N SER A 110 22.89 13.57 3.78
CA SER A 110 21.93 14.37 4.57
C SER A 110 20.81 14.94 3.71
N GLY A 111 21.11 15.38 2.48
CA GLY A 111 20.09 15.85 1.53
C GLY A 111 19.21 14.71 1.02
N TRP A 112 19.77 13.52 0.86
CA TRP A 112 19.01 12.30 0.58
C TRP A 112 18.04 11.98 1.71
N GLU A 113 18.47 12.03 2.97
CA GLU A 113 17.60 11.82 4.14
C GLU A 113 16.46 12.85 4.20
N SER A 114 16.76 14.13 3.96
CA SER A 114 15.72 15.18 3.86
C SER A 114 14.72 14.89 2.74
N LEU A 115 15.19 14.44 1.57
CA LEU A 115 14.33 14.01 0.47
C LEU A 115 13.43 12.83 0.88
N LEU A 116 13.96 11.83 1.58
CA LEU A 116 13.17 10.69 2.04
C LEU A 116 12.06 11.11 3.02
N ILE A 117 12.33 12.05 3.92
CA ILE A 117 11.33 12.60 4.84
C ILE A 117 10.17 13.23 4.07
N ILE A 118 10.49 14.07 3.08
CA ILE A 118 9.49 14.79 2.28
C ILE A 118 8.72 13.83 1.37
N VAL A 119 9.39 12.85 0.76
CA VAL A 119 8.73 11.81 -0.05
C VAL A 119 7.77 11.00 0.81
N LYS A 120 8.19 10.56 1.99
CA LYS A 120 7.35 9.81 2.93
C LYS A 120 6.10 10.58 3.32
N ASP A 121 6.24 11.87 3.67
CA ASP A 121 5.10 12.74 3.98
C ASP A 121 4.20 12.96 2.74
N SER A 122 4.80 13.21 1.58
CA SER A 122 4.09 13.41 0.30
C SER A 122 3.26 12.20 -0.09
N ILE A 123 3.73 10.97 0.16
CA ILE A 123 2.99 9.74 -0.13
C ILE A 123 1.80 9.56 0.83
N LEU A 124 1.98 9.90 2.11
CA LEU A 124 0.97 9.67 3.14
C LEU A 124 -0.10 10.76 3.20
N ASN A 125 0.30 12.02 3.01
CA ASN A 125 -0.53 13.20 3.28
C ASN A 125 -0.76 14.08 2.05
N GLY A 126 -0.02 13.86 0.95
CA GLY A 126 -0.14 14.65 -0.27
C GLY A 126 -1.39 14.34 -1.10
N SER A 127 -1.64 15.17 -2.12
CA SER A 127 -2.60 14.84 -3.17
C SER A 127 -2.14 13.64 -4.00
N LYS A 128 -3.05 13.09 -4.82
CA LYS A 128 -2.74 11.93 -5.68
C LYS A 128 -1.53 12.20 -6.57
N GLU A 129 -1.48 13.38 -7.18
CA GLU A 129 -0.42 13.78 -8.11
C GLU A 129 0.92 13.93 -7.38
N VAL A 130 0.90 14.52 -6.18
CA VAL A 130 2.08 14.67 -5.31
C VAL A 130 2.60 13.29 -4.87
N ALA A 131 1.73 12.42 -4.38
CA ALA A 131 2.11 11.07 -3.94
C ALA A 131 2.74 10.26 -5.08
N LEU A 132 2.17 10.32 -6.30
CA LEU A 132 2.73 9.63 -7.46
C LEU A 132 4.07 10.20 -7.90
N ALA A 133 4.23 11.52 -7.90
CA ALA A 133 5.51 12.16 -8.20
C ALA A 133 6.59 11.79 -7.15
N ALA A 134 6.20 11.66 -5.89
CA ALA A 134 7.09 11.28 -4.79
C ALA A 134 7.58 9.84 -4.93
N VAL A 135 6.68 8.88 -5.20
CA VAL A 135 7.06 7.49 -5.50
C VAL A 135 7.99 7.43 -6.72
N SER A 136 7.59 8.09 -7.81
CA SER A 136 8.38 8.13 -9.05
C SER A 136 9.78 8.72 -8.84
N CYS A 137 9.93 9.69 -7.94
CA CYS A 137 11.23 10.31 -7.63
C CYS A 137 12.24 9.29 -7.09
N LEU A 138 11.84 8.48 -6.10
CA LEU A 138 12.71 7.44 -5.54
C LEU A 138 12.88 6.27 -6.50
N GLN A 139 11.76 5.75 -7.05
CA GLN A 139 11.76 4.58 -7.93
C GLN A 139 12.65 4.79 -9.16
N THR A 140 12.53 5.94 -9.83
CA THR A 140 13.35 6.25 -11.01
C THR A 140 14.84 6.19 -10.68
N THR A 141 15.23 6.70 -9.51
CA THR A 141 16.64 6.75 -9.08
C THR A 141 17.16 5.34 -8.79
N ILE A 142 16.46 4.56 -7.97
CA ILE A 142 16.94 3.24 -7.56
C ILE A 142 16.93 2.24 -8.73
N VAL A 143 15.91 2.23 -9.58
CA VAL A 143 15.83 1.31 -10.73
C VAL A 143 16.94 1.64 -11.72
N SER A 144 17.12 2.92 -12.06
CA SER A 144 18.11 3.34 -13.06
C SER A 144 19.56 3.07 -12.66
N HIS A 145 19.87 3.13 -11.36
CA HIS A 145 21.24 2.98 -10.87
C HIS A 145 21.55 1.60 -10.29
N SER A 146 20.53 0.80 -9.94
CA SER A 146 20.74 -0.62 -9.61
C SER A 146 21.17 -1.40 -10.84
N LEU A 147 20.46 -1.23 -11.97
CA LEU A 147 20.82 -1.87 -13.24
C LEU A 147 22.26 -1.53 -13.69
N LYS A 148 22.73 -0.32 -13.38
CA LYS A 148 24.07 0.15 -13.74
C LYS A 148 25.17 -0.26 -12.75
N GLY A 149 24.83 -0.90 -11.63
CA GLY A 149 25.77 -1.19 -10.54
C GLY A 149 26.30 0.06 -9.82
N ASN A 150 25.61 1.20 -9.96
CA ASN A 150 26.05 2.49 -9.41
C ASN A 150 25.43 2.83 -8.05
N LEU A 151 24.43 2.06 -7.62
CA LEU A 151 23.66 2.31 -6.40
C LEU A 151 24.30 1.61 -5.18
N PRO A 152 24.79 2.35 -4.17
CA PRO A 152 25.19 1.75 -2.91
C PRO A 152 24.01 1.22 -2.11
N MET A 153 24.27 0.15 -1.33
CA MET A 153 23.28 -0.49 -0.48
C MET A 153 22.52 0.46 0.46
N PRO A 154 23.15 1.42 1.16
CA PRO A 154 22.42 2.33 2.05
C PRO A 154 21.27 3.08 1.38
N TYR A 155 21.45 3.50 0.12
CA TYR A 155 20.39 4.19 -0.63
C TYR A 155 19.23 3.25 -0.94
N LEU A 156 19.52 2.02 -1.39
CA LEU A 156 18.50 1.02 -1.67
C LEU A 156 17.70 0.67 -0.41
N THR A 157 18.39 0.34 0.69
CA THR A 157 17.77 0.01 1.99
C THR A 157 16.89 1.15 2.48
N SER A 158 17.38 2.40 2.43
CA SER A 158 16.59 3.56 2.87
C SER A 158 15.29 3.78 2.09
N VAL A 159 15.23 3.38 0.80
CA VAL A 159 13.97 3.45 0.03
C VAL A 159 13.03 2.31 0.41
N LEU A 160 13.54 1.10 0.62
CA LEU A 160 12.73 -0.02 1.10
C LEU A 160 12.10 0.30 2.46
N GLU A 161 12.85 0.95 3.37
CA GLU A 161 12.33 1.43 4.66
C GLU A 161 11.20 2.46 4.49
N VAL A 162 11.31 3.39 3.53
CA VAL A 162 10.22 4.34 3.23
C VAL A 162 8.99 3.60 2.71
N TYR A 163 9.15 2.65 1.79
CA TYR A 163 8.03 1.87 1.26
C TYR A 163 7.37 1.04 2.36
N GLU A 164 8.15 0.34 3.18
CA GLU A 164 7.65 -0.40 4.33
C GLU A 164 6.87 0.50 5.29
N PHE A 165 7.43 1.66 5.64
CA PHE A 165 6.74 2.63 6.50
C PHE A 165 5.40 3.10 5.92
N VAL A 166 5.35 3.38 4.61
CA VAL A 166 4.11 3.77 3.92
C VAL A 166 3.05 2.68 4.07
N PHE A 167 3.43 1.41 3.90
CA PHE A 167 2.51 0.29 4.10
C PHE A 167 2.19 0.08 5.58
N GLN A 168 3.08 0.33 6.54
CA GLN A 168 2.73 0.19 7.97
C GLN A 168 1.77 1.28 8.48
N ARG A 169 1.91 2.53 8.00
CA ARG A 169 1.20 3.70 8.54
C ARG A 169 -0.08 4.06 7.81
N SER A 170 -0.25 3.62 6.57
CA SER A 170 -1.44 3.97 5.80
C SER A 170 -2.66 3.14 6.25
N PRO A 171 -3.73 3.76 6.79
CA PRO A 171 -4.94 3.03 7.15
C PRO A 171 -5.60 2.41 5.91
N SER A 172 -6.26 1.26 6.09
CA SER A 172 -6.96 0.54 5.01
C SER A 172 -8.04 1.39 4.32
N TYR A 173 -8.59 2.38 5.04
CA TYR A 173 -9.67 3.28 4.60
C TYR A 173 -9.19 4.57 3.90
N GLY A 174 -7.95 4.60 3.41
CA GLY A 174 -7.38 5.78 2.75
C GLY A 174 -8.10 6.15 1.44
N VAL A 175 -8.23 7.47 1.19
CA VAL A 175 -8.71 8.06 -0.07
C VAL A 175 -8.03 7.40 -1.28
N ASN A 176 -8.76 7.23 -2.39
CA ASN A 176 -8.31 6.64 -3.68
C ASN A 176 -6.93 7.12 -4.20
N SER A 177 -6.39 8.22 -3.70
CA SER A 177 -5.02 8.69 -3.96
C SER A 177 -3.95 7.74 -3.42
N THR A 178 -4.10 7.25 -2.20
CA THR A 178 -3.09 6.41 -1.52
C THR A 178 -3.03 5.01 -2.14
N SER A 179 -4.16 4.50 -2.63
CA SER A 179 -4.23 3.18 -3.27
C SER A 179 -3.47 3.12 -4.59
N LYS A 180 -3.43 4.22 -5.38
CA LYS A 180 -2.65 4.25 -6.62
C LYS A 180 -1.15 4.40 -6.35
N ALA A 181 -0.75 5.19 -5.35
CA ALA A 181 0.65 5.28 -4.94
C ALA A 181 1.18 3.93 -4.43
N LYS A 182 0.38 3.20 -3.63
CA LYS A 182 0.71 1.82 -3.19
C LYS A 182 0.88 0.85 -4.37
N GLN A 183 0.01 0.90 -5.39
CA GLN A 183 0.19 0.10 -6.61
C GLN A 183 1.51 0.43 -7.31
N GLU A 184 1.84 1.72 -7.44
CA GLU A 184 3.08 2.16 -8.08
C GLU A 184 4.32 1.66 -7.32
N ILE A 185 4.30 1.73 -5.99
CA ILE A 185 5.36 1.17 -5.14
C ILE A 185 5.51 -0.33 -5.39
N LEU A 186 4.41 -1.10 -5.43
CA LEU A 186 4.45 -2.54 -5.66
C LEU A 186 5.01 -2.89 -7.04
N HIS A 187 4.57 -2.21 -8.10
CA HIS A 187 5.15 -2.37 -9.43
C HIS A 187 6.64 -2.05 -9.43
N GLY A 188 7.03 -0.96 -8.76
CA GLY A 188 8.42 -0.57 -8.60
C GLY A 188 9.26 -1.58 -7.85
N LEU A 189 8.72 -2.26 -6.84
CA LEU A 189 9.41 -3.35 -6.14
C LEU A 189 9.65 -4.55 -7.05
N GLY A 190 8.65 -4.94 -7.85
CA GLY A 190 8.80 -6.01 -8.84
C GLY A 190 9.87 -5.70 -9.88
N GLU A 191 9.83 -4.49 -10.45
CA GLU A 191 10.84 -4.01 -11.41
C GLU A 191 12.23 -3.93 -10.77
N LEU A 192 12.33 -3.33 -9.58
CA LEU A 192 13.59 -3.18 -8.85
C LEU A 192 14.24 -4.53 -8.58
N TYR A 193 13.47 -5.52 -8.13
CA TYR A 193 14.01 -6.85 -7.89
C TYR A 193 14.58 -7.44 -9.18
N VAL A 194 13.84 -7.40 -10.29
CA VAL A 194 14.34 -7.88 -11.60
C VAL A 194 15.65 -7.20 -12.01
N GLN A 195 15.77 -5.90 -11.79
CA GLN A 195 16.96 -5.13 -12.18
C GLN A 195 18.14 -5.25 -11.21
N ALA A 196 17.90 -5.70 -9.98
CA ALA A 196 18.86 -5.61 -8.88
C ALA A 196 19.00 -6.93 -8.09
N GLN A 197 18.64 -8.08 -8.65
CA GLN A 197 18.57 -9.36 -7.93
C GLN A 197 19.84 -9.67 -7.13
N SER A 198 21.02 -9.39 -7.68
CA SER A 198 22.31 -9.64 -7.02
C SER A 198 22.57 -8.78 -5.78
N MET A 199 21.81 -7.70 -5.61
CA MET A 199 21.87 -6.82 -4.44
C MET A 199 20.97 -7.31 -3.29
N PHE A 200 20.04 -8.23 -3.53
CA PHE A 200 19.11 -8.71 -2.52
C PHE A 200 19.72 -9.87 -1.75
N ASP A 201 20.18 -9.59 -0.53
CA ASP A 201 20.44 -10.64 0.46
C ASP A 201 19.13 -11.19 1.04
N SER A 202 19.25 -12.20 1.92
CA SER A 202 18.08 -12.81 2.57
C SER A 202 17.26 -11.81 3.37
N GLN A 203 17.88 -10.82 4.01
CA GLN A 203 17.17 -9.87 4.86
C GLN A 203 16.34 -8.90 4.01
N MET A 204 16.93 -8.33 2.96
CA MET A 204 16.25 -7.42 2.05
C MET A 204 15.17 -8.12 1.23
N TYR A 205 15.41 -9.38 0.84
CA TYR A 205 14.40 -10.18 0.17
C TYR A 205 13.19 -10.44 1.08
N THR A 206 13.43 -10.81 2.34
CA THR A 206 12.35 -10.92 3.34
C THR A 206 11.64 -9.60 3.58
N GLN A 207 12.35 -8.47 3.63
CA GLN A 207 11.74 -7.14 3.76
C GLN A 207 10.83 -6.82 2.57
N LEU A 208 11.29 -7.07 1.34
CA LEU A 208 10.48 -6.88 0.13
C LEU A 208 9.18 -7.69 0.20
N LEU A 209 9.27 -8.97 0.59
CA LEU A 209 8.10 -9.84 0.74
C LEU A 209 7.19 -9.39 1.89
N ALA A 210 7.74 -8.87 2.99
CA ALA A 210 6.96 -8.31 4.09
C ALA A 210 6.15 -7.07 3.65
N ILE A 211 6.71 -6.22 2.78
CA ILE A 211 5.97 -5.08 2.21
C ILE A 211 4.77 -5.57 1.38
N ILE A 212 4.96 -6.60 0.56
CA ILE A 212 3.90 -7.22 -0.24
C ILE A 212 2.84 -7.86 0.66
N HIS A 213 3.27 -8.56 1.71
CA HIS A 213 2.37 -9.13 2.71
C HIS A 213 1.48 -8.07 3.36
N LEU A 214 2.08 -6.94 3.78
CA LEU A 214 1.35 -5.81 4.35
C LEU A 214 0.32 -5.25 3.36
N ALA A 215 0.69 -5.14 2.07
CA ALA A 215 -0.22 -4.68 1.03
C ALA A 215 -1.45 -5.59 0.87
N ILE A 216 -1.24 -6.90 0.83
CA ILE A 216 -2.31 -7.90 0.74
C ILE A 216 -3.19 -7.81 1.99
N LYS A 217 -2.59 -7.86 3.19
CA LYS A 217 -3.31 -7.82 4.46
C LYS A 217 -4.23 -6.60 4.56
N GLN A 218 -3.73 -5.42 4.16
CA GLN A 218 -4.55 -4.21 4.13
C GLN A 218 -5.69 -4.30 3.12
N SER A 219 -5.44 -4.83 1.92
CA SER A 219 -6.49 -5.01 0.92
C SER A 219 -7.62 -5.94 1.38
N MET A 220 -7.34 -6.88 2.30
CA MET A 220 -8.35 -7.79 2.87
C MET A 220 -9.15 -7.15 4.01
N MET A 221 -8.53 -6.30 4.82
CA MET A 221 -9.21 -5.60 5.93
C MET A 221 -10.12 -4.46 5.45
N GLY A 222 -9.95 -3.96 4.23
CA GLY A 222 -10.74 -2.85 3.68
C GLY A 222 -12.14 -3.22 3.17
N SER A 223 -12.47 -4.51 3.04
CA SER A 223 -13.70 -4.98 2.39
C SER A 223 -14.89 -5.20 3.33
N GLU A 224 -14.83 -4.75 4.60
CA GLU A 224 -15.94 -4.95 5.56
C GLU A 224 -17.16 -4.04 5.32
N ASN A 225 -17.13 -3.14 4.33
CA ASN A 225 -18.31 -2.38 3.90
C ASN A 225 -19.13 -3.16 2.86
N VAL A 226 -19.90 -4.12 3.38
CA VAL A 226 -21.27 -4.51 3.02
C VAL A 226 -21.65 -4.60 1.51
N GLU A 227 -21.89 -5.85 1.10
CA GLU A 227 -22.80 -6.32 0.03
C GLU A 227 -22.45 -6.14 -1.45
N THR A 228 -21.46 -5.34 -1.85
CA THR A 228 -21.19 -5.12 -3.30
C THR A 228 -19.89 -5.72 -3.86
N ASP A 229 -18.95 -6.16 -3.01
CA ASP A 229 -17.63 -6.66 -3.42
C ASP A 229 -17.43 -8.18 -3.25
N ILE A 230 -18.52 -8.95 -3.20
CA ILE A 230 -18.47 -10.41 -3.19
C ILE A 230 -17.89 -10.88 -4.54
N GLY A 231 -16.59 -11.18 -4.56
CA GLY A 231 -15.90 -11.80 -5.71
C GLY A 231 -14.94 -10.91 -6.52
N ASN A 232 -14.71 -9.64 -6.16
CA ASN A 232 -13.83 -8.76 -6.94
C ASN A 232 -12.40 -8.66 -6.37
N ILE A 233 -11.41 -8.85 -7.24
CA ILE A 233 -9.99 -8.66 -6.92
C ILE A 233 -9.68 -7.16 -6.88
N SER A 234 -9.18 -6.69 -5.73
CA SER A 234 -8.81 -5.28 -5.55
C SER A 234 -7.64 -4.87 -6.46
N PRO A 235 -7.49 -3.57 -6.79
CA PRO A 235 -6.36 -3.10 -7.58
C PRO A 235 -4.99 -3.49 -7.02
N ILE A 236 -4.85 -3.48 -5.68
CA ILE A 236 -3.61 -3.90 -4.99
C ILE A 236 -3.36 -5.40 -5.18
N GLN A 237 -4.38 -6.22 -4.97
CA GLN A 237 -4.28 -7.67 -5.17
C GLN A 237 -3.91 -8.01 -6.63
N ARG A 238 -4.50 -7.31 -7.60
CA ARG A 238 -4.15 -7.48 -9.03
C ARG A 238 -2.68 -7.15 -9.29
N THR A 239 -2.19 -6.01 -8.81
CA THR A 239 -0.77 -5.66 -8.90
C THR A 239 0.12 -6.71 -8.25
N VAL A 240 -0.26 -7.23 -7.07
CA VAL A 240 0.49 -8.31 -6.40
C VAL A 240 0.59 -9.56 -7.28
N LEU A 241 -0.53 -10.01 -7.86
CA LEU A 241 -0.54 -11.18 -8.76
C LEU A 241 0.36 -10.98 -9.99
N GLU A 242 0.48 -9.76 -10.49
CA GLU A 242 1.35 -9.40 -11.62
C GLU A 242 2.85 -9.40 -11.22
N ILE A 243 3.19 -8.95 -10.01
CA ILE A 243 4.59 -8.86 -9.57
C ILE A 243 5.13 -10.17 -8.99
N LEU A 244 4.30 -11.06 -8.41
CA LEU A 244 4.78 -12.29 -7.76
C LEU A 244 5.68 -13.14 -8.68
N PRO A 245 5.35 -13.36 -9.97
CA PRO A 245 6.24 -14.06 -10.89
C PRO A 245 7.57 -13.34 -11.15
N LEU A 246 7.65 -12.02 -10.97
CA LEU A 246 8.89 -11.26 -11.14
C LEU A 246 9.87 -11.49 -9.99
N LEU A 247 9.38 -11.95 -8.83
CA LEU A 247 10.16 -12.11 -7.60
C LEU A 247 10.88 -13.45 -7.48
N ARG A 248 10.85 -14.28 -8.53
CA ARG A 248 11.56 -15.57 -8.58
C ARG A 248 13.07 -15.38 -8.35
N PRO A 249 13.68 -16.04 -7.36
CA PRO A 249 15.13 -16.05 -7.19
C PRO A 249 15.83 -16.77 -8.34
N THR A 250 17.09 -16.41 -8.61
CA THR A 250 17.94 -17.18 -9.52
C THR A 250 18.56 -18.38 -8.81
N GLU A 251 19.12 -19.32 -9.57
CA GLU A 251 19.81 -20.50 -9.03
C GLU A 251 20.94 -20.15 -8.04
N GLN A 252 21.56 -18.97 -8.21
CA GLN A 252 22.60 -18.47 -7.31
C GLN A 252 22.09 -18.14 -5.90
N PHE A 253 20.78 -17.91 -5.75
CA PHE A 253 20.13 -17.58 -4.50
C PHE A 253 19.08 -18.63 -4.13
N SER A 254 19.45 -19.89 -4.29
CA SER A 254 18.59 -21.07 -4.11
C SER A 254 17.79 -21.03 -2.80
N SER A 255 18.41 -20.60 -1.68
CA SER A 255 17.76 -20.50 -0.38
C SER A 255 16.58 -19.51 -0.32
N LEU A 256 16.55 -18.49 -1.18
CA LEU A 256 15.46 -17.51 -1.23
C LEU A 256 14.16 -18.13 -1.79
N TRP A 257 14.24 -19.23 -2.54
CA TRP A 257 13.05 -19.91 -3.08
C TRP A 257 12.13 -20.41 -1.98
N LEU A 258 12.70 -20.93 -0.88
CA LEU A 258 11.92 -21.36 0.27
C LEU A 258 11.22 -20.18 0.96
N ILE A 259 11.86 -19.01 1.01
CA ILE A 259 11.27 -17.80 1.58
C ILE A 259 10.06 -17.37 0.73
N LEU A 260 10.23 -17.30 -0.60
CA LEU A 260 9.16 -16.94 -1.52
C LEU A 260 7.99 -17.91 -1.46
N LEU A 261 8.24 -19.21 -1.60
CA LEU A 261 7.19 -20.21 -1.66
C LEU A 261 6.42 -20.29 -0.35
N ARG A 262 7.10 -20.22 0.79
CA ARG A 262 6.42 -20.14 2.10
C ARG A 262 5.59 -18.88 2.22
N GLU A 263 6.10 -17.74 1.76
CA GLU A 263 5.32 -16.50 1.78
C GLU A 263 4.04 -16.62 0.92
N ILE A 264 4.15 -17.17 -0.30
CA ILE A 264 2.98 -17.39 -1.16
C ILE A 264 1.96 -18.34 -0.49
N LEU A 265 2.43 -19.37 0.21
CA LEU A 265 1.56 -20.28 0.97
C LEU A 265 0.77 -19.55 2.07
N HIS A 266 1.29 -18.47 2.66
CA HIS A 266 0.55 -17.65 3.64
C HIS A 266 -0.65 -16.92 3.03
N TYR A 267 -0.71 -16.78 1.70
CA TYR A 267 -1.82 -16.13 1.00
C TYR A 267 -2.98 -17.09 0.73
N LEU A 268 -2.80 -18.39 0.97
CA LEU A 268 -3.87 -19.38 0.89
C LEU A 268 -4.68 -19.40 2.20
N PRO A 269 -5.97 -19.76 2.17
CA PRO A 269 -6.80 -19.80 3.37
C PRO A 269 -6.25 -20.85 4.34
N ARG A 270 -5.98 -20.47 5.59
CA ARG A 270 -5.69 -21.42 6.67
C ARG A 270 -6.99 -21.92 7.28
N PRO A 271 -7.07 -23.21 7.69
CA PRO A 271 -8.17 -23.67 8.51
C PRO A 271 -8.12 -22.94 9.87
N ASP A 272 -9.12 -22.08 10.07
CA ASP A 272 -9.62 -21.59 11.36
C ASP A 272 -8.70 -20.75 12.28
N GLU A 273 -8.65 -19.45 12.03
CA GLU A 273 -8.61 -18.47 13.14
C GLU A 273 -10.02 -18.17 13.70
N SER A 274 -11.09 -18.56 13.00
CA SER A 274 -12.49 -18.39 13.43
C SER A 274 -12.98 -19.42 14.45
N LEU A 275 -12.37 -20.61 14.57
CA LEU A 275 -12.83 -21.62 15.54
C LEU A 275 -12.22 -21.47 16.94
N ARG A 276 -11.14 -20.70 17.11
CA ARG A 276 -10.54 -20.51 18.44
C ARG A 276 -11.39 -19.64 19.36
N SER A 277 -12.16 -18.70 18.82
CA SER A 277 -13.03 -17.83 19.63
C SER A 277 -14.35 -18.50 20.04
N GLU A 278 -14.88 -19.45 19.25
CA GLU A 278 -16.13 -20.13 19.60
C GLU A 278 -15.95 -21.32 20.55
N GLU A 279 -14.81 -22.03 20.50
CA GLU A 279 -14.55 -23.14 21.43
C GLU A 279 -14.25 -22.67 22.86
N GLU A 280 -13.66 -21.49 23.05
CA GLU A 280 -13.48 -20.91 24.40
C GLU A 280 -14.80 -20.44 25.03
N VAL A 281 -15.76 -19.99 24.20
CA VAL A 281 -17.08 -19.54 24.68
C VAL A 281 -18.03 -20.72 24.97
N LYS A 282 -17.85 -21.87 24.33
CA LYS A 282 -18.67 -23.07 24.59
C LYS A 282 -18.20 -23.88 25.79
N ARG A 283 -16.95 -23.75 26.24
CA ARG A 283 -16.47 -24.46 27.45
C ARG A 283 -16.85 -23.79 28.77
N THR A 284 -17.36 -22.55 28.75
CA THR A 284 -17.74 -21.80 29.97
C THR A 284 -19.21 -21.89 30.35
N ASN A 285 -20.07 -22.49 29.52
CA ASN A 285 -21.52 -22.55 29.77
C ASN A 285 -22.03 -24.01 29.80
N ALA A 286 -21.68 -24.74 30.86
CA ALA A 286 -22.42 -25.92 31.30
C ALA A 286 -22.97 -25.62 32.70
N PRO A 287 -24.30 -25.68 32.94
CA PRO A 287 -24.86 -25.43 34.26
C PRO A 287 -24.83 -26.72 35.09
N ASP A 288 -24.07 -26.71 36.18
CA ASP A 288 -24.11 -27.73 37.22
C ASP A 288 -25.24 -27.41 38.21
N GLY A 289 -25.97 -28.44 38.65
CA GLY A 289 -27.23 -28.32 39.38
C GLY A 289 -27.13 -28.21 40.91
N ASN A 290 -28.31 -27.96 41.51
CA ASN A 290 -28.71 -28.01 42.94
C ASN A 290 -28.38 -26.73 43.77
N GLN A 291 -29.22 -26.19 44.67
CA GLN A 291 -30.34 -26.76 45.46
C GLN A 291 -31.22 -25.67 46.13
N GLU A 292 -32.53 -25.95 46.21
CA GLU A 292 -33.64 -25.57 47.14
C GLU A 292 -33.58 -24.41 48.17
N THR A 293 -34.70 -23.65 48.28
CA THR A 293 -35.61 -23.54 49.46
C THR A 293 -36.82 -22.61 49.18
N ARG A 294 -38.08 -23.11 49.22
CA ARG A 294 -39.23 -22.80 50.13
C ARG A 294 -39.50 -21.29 50.42
N ASP A 295 -40.71 -20.71 50.33
CA ASP A 295 -42.03 -21.15 50.84
C ASP A 295 -43.23 -20.29 50.29
N GLU A 296 -44.44 -20.87 50.43
CA GLU A 296 -45.80 -20.26 50.62
C GLU A 296 -46.67 -19.66 49.47
N THR A 297 -47.96 -20.03 49.48
CA THR A 297 -49.15 -19.53 48.72
C THR A 297 -50.22 -19.06 49.76
N PRO A 298 -51.45 -18.51 49.46
CA PRO A 298 -52.22 -18.49 48.20
C PRO A 298 -53.16 -17.25 47.93
N ASN A 299 -53.95 -17.37 46.85
CA ASN A 299 -55.26 -16.75 46.51
C ASN A 299 -55.34 -15.52 45.58
N GLY A 300 -56.20 -15.63 44.54
CA GLY A 300 -56.74 -14.47 43.82
C GLY A 300 -57.28 -14.69 42.38
N ILE A 301 -58.35 -15.47 42.25
CA ILE A 301 -59.43 -15.52 41.22
C ILE A 301 -59.38 -14.52 40.02
N ALA A 302 -59.43 -15.06 38.77
CA ALA A 302 -60.36 -14.74 37.65
C ALA A 302 -59.72 -14.76 36.23
N SER A 303 -60.14 -15.73 35.41
CA SER A 303 -60.05 -15.79 33.93
C SER A 303 -61.05 -14.81 33.26
N PRO A 304 -61.24 -14.70 31.91
CA PRO A 304 -60.68 -15.46 30.77
C PRO A 304 -60.22 -14.58 29.57
N SER A 305 -59.52 -15.09 28.55
CA SER A 305 -60.17 -15.51 27.30
C SER A 305 -59.20 -16.03 26.23
N LEU A 306 -59.71 -17.05 25.53
CA LEU A 306 -59.43 -17.57 24.18
C LEU A 306 -58.07 -18.23 23.86
N SER A 307 -58.10 -19.54 24.10
CA SER A 307 -57.60 -20.61 23.25
C SER A 307 -57.64 -20.36 21.72
N LYS A 308 -56.51 -20.66 21.06
CA LYS A 308 -56.50 -21.67 19.99
C LYS A 308 -55.12 -22.32 19.87
N ALA A 309 -55.06 -23.59 20.27
CA ALA A 309 -54.01 -24.55 19.93
C ALA A 309 -54.08 -24.80 18.40
N GLU A 310 -52.98 -24.91 17.67
CA GLU A 310 -52.15 -26.09 17.35
C GLU A 310 -51.43 -25.65 16.05
N LEU A 311 -50.20 -26.03 15.65
CA LEU A 311 -49.51 -27.31 15.69
C LEU A 311 -48.03 -27.05 15.29
N ASP A 312 -47.13 -27.86 15.82
CA ASP A 312 -45.68 -27.85 15.56
C ASP A 312 -45.30 -28.00 14.07
N SER A 313 -44.22 -27.32 13.67
CA SER A 313 -43.26 -27.93 12.74
C SER A 313 -41.85 -27.37 13.00
N HIS A 314 -41.01 -28.23 13.58
CA HIS A 314 -39.57 -28.07 13.58
C HIS A 314 -39.07 -27.96 12.13
N SER A 315 -38.46 -26.81 11.78
CA SER A 315 -37.48 -26.79 10.70
C SER A 315 -36.16 -26.27 11.26
N SER A 316 -35.23 -27.20 11.41
CA SER A 316 -33.81 -26.98 11.59
C SER A 316 -33.31 -26.05 10.48
N LYS A 317 -33.16 -24.76 10.78
CA LYS A 317 -32.38 -23.84 9.96
C LYS A 317 -30.92 -24.22 10.09
N THR A 318 -30.45 -25.04 9.15
CA THR A 318 -29.04 -25.07 8.75
C THR A 318 -28.59 -23.63 8.55
N LYS A 319 -27.75 -23.12 9.46
CA LYS A 319 -27.00 -21.90 9.26
C LYS A 319 -26.05 -22.17 8.09
N THR A 320 -26.45 -21.78 6.88
CA THR A 320 -25.54 -21.68 5.74
C THR A 320 -24.40 -20.77 6.16
N MET A 321 -23.21 -21.35 6.35
CA MET A 321 -21.97 -20.60 6.55
C MET A 321 -21.80 -19.68 5.34
N CYS A 322 -21.86 -18.37 5.56
CA CYS A 322 -21.53 -17.40 4.53
C CYS A 322 -20.00 -17.44 4.36
N ILE A 323 -19.53 -18.28 3.43
CA ILE A 323 -18.13 -18.29 3.00
C ILE A 323 -17.93 -16.96 2.28
N SER A 324 -17.10 -16.08 2.86
CA SER A 324 -16.63 -14.90 2.14
C SER A 324 -15.86 -15.40 0.92
N SER A 325 -16.38 -15.16 -0.28
CA SER A 325 -15.80 -15.62 -1.54
C SER A 325 -14.61 -14.73 -1.91
N ASN A 326 -13.50 -14.90 -1.23
CA ASN A 326 -12.27 -14.22 -1.59
C ASN A 326 -11.67 -14.91 -2.83
N VAL A 327 -11.74 -14.25 -3.99
CA VAL A 327 -11.23 -14.78 -5.28
C VAL A 327 -9.70 -14.64 -5.39
N PHE A 328 -9.06 -13.88 -4.50
CA PHE A 328 -7.61 -13.69 -4.54
C PHE A 328 -6.83 -15.01 -4.32
N PRO A 329 -7.10 -15.82 -3.27
CA PRO A 329 -6.46 -17.12 -3.11
C PRO A 329 -6.64 -18.06 -4.32
N GLU A 330 -7.80 -18.05 -4.99
CA GLU A 330 -8.04 -18.85 -6.21
C GLU A 330 -7.03 -18.51 -7.32
N LYS A 331 -6.67 -17.22 -7.45
CA LYS A 331 -5.68 -16.77 -8.45
C LYS A 331 -4.24 -16.98 -8.01
N VAL A 332 -3.96 -17.07 -6.71
CA VAL A 332 -2.63 -17.37 -6.18
C VAL A 332 -2.24 -18.84 -6.45
N ILE A 333 -3.18 -19.78 -6.42
CA ILE A 333 -2.92 -21.21 -6.62
C ILE A 333 -2.20 -21.52 -7.95
N PRO A 334 -2.69 -21.11 -9.13
CA PRO A 334 -2.00 -21.40 -10.38
C PRO A 334 -0.61 -20.74 -10.45
N LEU A 335 -0.44 -19.57 -9.82
CA LEU A 335 0.87 -18.91 -9.72
C LEU A 335 1.84 -19.68 -8.81
N LEU A 336 1.36 -20.17 -7.66
CA LEU A 336 2.16 -21.01 -6.76
C LEU A 336 2.64 -22.26 -7.48
N VAL A 337 1.76 -22.93 -8.22
CA VAL A 337 2.12 -24.11 -9.01
C VAL A 337 3.17 -23.76 -10.05
N ASP A 338 2.96 -22.74 -10.88
CA ASP A 338 3.91 -22.33 -11.92
C ASP A 338 5.28 -21.94 -11.35
N ILE A 339 5.30 -21.15 -10.28
CA ILE A 339 6.54 -20.72 -9.60
C ILE A 339 7.24 -21.93 -8.98
N SER A 340 6.52 -22.82 -8.30
CA SER A 340 7.11 -24.02 -7.65
C SER A 340 7.73 -25.01 -8.65
N LEU A 341 7.22 -25.06 -9.88
CA LEU A 341 7.78 -25.91 -10.94
C LEU A 341 9.16 -25.44 -11.40
N GLN A 342 9.46 -24.16 -11.23
CA GLN A 342 10.72 -23.53 -11.64
C GLN A 342 11.76 -23.47 -10.51
N ALA A 343 11.37 -23.83 -9.28
CA ALA A 343 12.28 -23.90 -8.15
C ALA A 343 13.34 -25.00 -8.37
N PRO A 344 14.58 -24.80 -7.89
CA PRO A 344 15.62 -25.83 -8.00
C PRO A 344 15.22 -27.11 -7.28
N THR A 345 15.78 -28.24 -7.73
CA THR A 345 15.30 -29.56 -7.35
C THR A 345 15.33 -29.78 -5.84
N VAL A 346 16.36 -29.31 -5.14
CA VAL A 346 16.51 -29.52 -3.69
C VAL A 346 15.40 -28.81 -2.92
N GLU A 347 15.17 -27.54 -3.20
CA GLU A 347 14.18 -26.68 -2.57
C GLU A 347 12.77 -27.17 -2.88
N LYS A 348 12.54 -27.60 -4.11
CA LYS A 348 11.27 -28.22 -4.52
C LYS A 348 10.93 -29.43 -3.65
N HIS A 349 11.89 -30.33 -3.40
CA HIS A 349 11.65 -31.50 -2.54
C HIS A 349 11.38 -31.10 -1.07
N ILE A 350 12.01 -30.05 -0.57
CA ILE A 350 11.81 -29.55 0.79
C ILE A 350 10.39 -29.00 0.97
N ILE A 351 9.91 -28.20 0.02
CA ILE A 351 8.65 -27.46 0.16
C ILE A 351 7.42 -28.21 -0.37
N LEU A 352 7.60 -29.23 -1.21
CA LEU A 352 6.50 -30.00 -1.82
C LEU A 352 5.48 -30.54 -0.79
N PRO A 353 5.87 -31.08 0.39
CA PRO A 353 4.90 -31.52 1.39
C PRO A 353 4.01 -30.38 1.88
N GLU A 354 4.59 -29.20 2.16
CA GLU A 354 3.85 -28.00 2.60
C GLU A 354 2.88 -27.51 1.51
N ILE A 355 3.30 -27.56 0.24
CA ILE A 355 2.44 -27.21 -0.91
C ILE A 355 1.29 -28.20 -1.07
N VAL A 356 1.57 -29.51 -1.06
CA VAL A 356 0.54 -30.55 -1.21
C VAL A 356 -0.47 -30.49 -0.07
N GLU A 357 -0.01 -30.29 1.16
CA GLU A 357 -0.88 -30.10 2.31
C GLU A 357 -1.78 -28.86 2.15
N SER A 358 -1.22 -27.74 1.71
CA SER A 358 -1.95 -26.49 1.54
C SER A 358 -2.97 -26.55 0.39
N LEU A 359 -2.61 -27.20 -0.73
CA LEU A 359 -3.50 -27.39 -1.88
C LEU A 359 -4.55 -28.48 -1.62
N GLY A 360 -4.21 -29.53 -0.88
CA GLY A 360 -5.16 -30.60 -0.51
C GLY A 360 -6.31 -30.08 0.37
N ARG A 361 -6.07 -28.99 1.11
CA ARG A 361 -7.10 -28.24 1.86
C ARG A 361 -8.01 -27.41 0.95
N TYR A 362 -7.57 -27.12 -0.28
CA TYR A 362 -8.28 -26.34 -1.28
C TYR A 362 -9.07 -27.25 -2.23
N LYS A 363 -10.16 -27.87 -1.75
CA LYS A 363 -11.13 -28.48 -2.66
C LYS A 363 -12.12 -27.40 -3.10
N PRO A 364 -12.13 -26.97 -4.38
CA PRO A 364 -13.29 -26.27 -4.90
C PRO A 364 -14.45 -27.28 -4.85
N PHE A 365 -15.49 -26.97 -4.09
CA PHE A 365 -16.74 -27.72 -4.23
C PHE A 365 -17.23 -27.50 -5.67
N SER A 366 -17.42 -28.62 -6.36
CA SER A 366 -17.81 -28.78 -7.76
C SER A 366 -18.97 -27.91 -8.21
#